data_AF-A0AAF0QGZ4-F1
#
_entry.id   AF-A0AAF0QGZ4-F1
#
_cell.length_a   1.000
_cell.length_b   1.000
_cell.length_c   1.000
_cell.angle_alpha   90.00
_cell.angle_beta   90.00
_cell.angle_gamma   90.00
#
_symmetry.space_group_name_H-M   'P 1'
#
loop_
_entity.id
_entity.type
_entity.pdbx_description
1 polymer ?
#
loop_
_entity_poly.entity_id
_entity_poly.type
_entity_poly.pdbx_seq_one_letter_code
_entity_poly.pdbx_strand_id
1 'polypeptide(L)'
;MYANTCCPHEMNHLSLENGWKLLCDKVFEHDHPPELEEIGKELVEKCQGLPLTILVIAGYLSKVARTLESWKDVARTLSVIIASHPDKYLGVLGLSYHHLPNRLKPCFLSMGDFPEDFQVDTRRLIKLWIAEGFIRTSENGKSLEEVAMDYLEDLISRNLIQARKRIFNGEIKACAMHDLLRELCLIESEMTKFMHVQRTHPTIPTQKQNVCRFSFQTNFCLADDCCKILPPCYKIYLHIFSLGSTSSTPYAL
;
A
#
# COMPACT_ATOMS: atom_id res chain seq x y z
N MET A 1 -9.98 25.63 20.51
CA MET A 1 -11.29 25.03 20.13
C MET A 1 -11.35 23.66 20.78
N TYR A 2 -12.24 23.49 21.76
CA TYR A 2 -12.45 22.19 22.40
C TYR A 2 -13.32 21.34 21.48
N ALA A 3 -12.78 20.25 20.94
CA ALA A 3 -13.58 19.25 20.26
C ALA A 3 -14.52 18.62 21.30
N ASN A 4 -15.82 18.72 21.07
CA ASN A 4 -16.83 18.10 21.91
C ASN A 4 -16.74 16.58 21.75
N THR A 5 -16.16 15.89 22.73
CA THR A 5 -15.91 14.44 22.75
C THR A 5 -17.13 13.59 23.13
N CYS A 6 -18.31 14.18 23.24
CA CYS A 6 -19.45 13.49 23.88
C CYS A 6 -20.17 12.47 22.98
N CYS A 7 -20.08 12.59 21.66
CA CYS A 7 -20.67 11.63 20.72
C CYS A 7 -19.68 11.32 19.58
N PRO A 8 -19.04 10.13 19.55
CA PRO A 8 -18.26 9.73 18.39
C PRO A 8 -19.17 9.71 17.15
N HIS A 9 -18.70 10.29 16.06
CA HIS A 9 -19.41 10.22 14.78
C HIS A 9 -19.16 8.85 14.15
N GLU A 10 -20.20 8.03 14.07
CA GLU A 10 -20.12 6.71 13.45
C GLU A 10 -20.12 6.85 11.92
N MET A 11 -19.02 6.42 11.30
CA MET A 11 -18.88 6.39 9.84
C MET A 11 -19.55 5.12 9.32
N ASN A 12 -20.67 5.27 8.60
CA ASN A 12 -21.39 4.14 8.02
C ASN A 12 -20.67 3.57 6.79
N HIS A 13 -20.91 2.30 6.52
CA HIS A 13 -20.50 1.65 5.28
C HIS A 13 -21.25 2.26 4.08
N LEU A 14 -20.66 2.18 2.90
CA LEU A 14 -21.33 2.62 1.68
C LEU A 14 -22.50 1.68 1.37
N SER A 15 -23.66 2.26 1.08
CA SER A 15 -24.78 1.55 0.46
C SER A 15 -24.34 0.93 -0.87
N LEU A 16 -25.01 -0.14 -1.31
CA LEU A 16 -24.74 -0.77 -2.60
C LEU A 16 -24.69 0.23 -3.77
N GLU A 17 -25.63 1.19 -3.81
CA GLU A 17 -25.69 2.19 -4.88
C GLU A 17 -24.47 3.12 -4.89
N ASN A 18 -24.12 3.70 -3.73
CA ASN A 18 -22.92 4.53 -3.58
C ASN A 18 -21.62 3.73 -3.82
N GLY A 19 -21.58 2.45 -3.43
CA GLY A 19 -20.42 1.59 -3.67
C GLY A 19 -20.26 1.24 -5.15
N TRP A 20 -21.37 0.96 -5.84
CA TRP A 20 -21.41 0.77 -7.29
C TRP A 20 -20.95 2.03 -8.02
N LYS A 21 -21.48 3.19 -7.63
CA LYS A 21 -21.04 4.48 -8.17
C LYS A 21 -19.54 4.71 -7.98
N LEU A 22 -19.01 4.46 -6.78
CA LEU A 22 -17.58 4.58 -6.49
C LEU A 22 -16.73 3.64 -7.37
N LEU A 23 -17.19 2.41 -7.57
CA LEU A 23 -16.53 1.45 -8.46
C LEU A 23 -16.54 1.98 -9.90
N CYS A 24 -17.69 2.47 -10.37
CA CYS A 24 -17.85 3.01 -11.71
C CYS A 24 -16.93 4.20 -11.96
N ASP A 25 -16.96 5.20 -11.08
CA ASP A 25 -16.14 6.41 -11.15
C ASP A 25 -14.64 6.08 -11.24
N LYS A 26 -14.24 4.92 -10.74
CA LYS A 26 -12.84 4.50 -10.73
C LYS A 26 -12.46 3.60 -11.90
N VAL A 27 -13.37 2.78 -12.41
CA VAL A 27 -13.09 1.82 -13.50
C VAL A 27 -13.40 2.42 -14.87
N PHE A 28 -14.44 3.23 -14.96
CA PHE A 28 -14.93 3.86 -16.18
C PHE A 28 -14.69 5.38 -16.11
N GLU A 29 -14.36 6.00 -17.23
CA GLU A 29 -14.19 7.46 -17.32
C GLU A 29 -15.53 8.17 -17.59
N HIS A 30 -16.47 7.45 -18.19
CA HIS A 30 -17.80 7.92 -18.59
C HIS A 30 -18.83 6.82 -18.28
N ASP A 31 -19.52 6.31 -19.30
CA ASP A 31 -20.54 5.28 -19.17
C ASP A 31 -19.95 3.88 -18.93
N HIS A 32 -20.71 3.07 -18.18
CA HIS A 32 -20.44 1.66 -17.99
C HIS A 32 -21.33 0.80 -18.92
N PRO A 33 -20.83 -0.32 -19.44
CA PRO A 33 -21.68 -1.28 -20.14
C PRO A 33 -22.78 -1.78 -19.19
N PRO A 34 -24.07 -1.79 -19.60
CA PRO A 34 -25.17 -2.26 -18.75
C PRO A 34 -25.01 -3.74 -18.37
N GLU A 35 -24.37 -4.53 -19.23
CA GLU A 35 -24.03 -5.94 -18.99
C GLU A 35 -23.11 -6.15 -17.77
N LEU A 36 -22.35 -5.13 -17.35
CA LEU A 36 -21.44 -5.20 -16.21
C LEU A 36 -22.08 -4.74 -14.90
N GLU A 37 -23.30 -4.19 -14.92
CA GLU A 37 -23.92 -3.60 -13.74
C GLU A 37 -24.22 -4.64 -12.66
N GLU A 38 -24.85 -5.76 -13.04
CA GLU A 38 -25.24 -6.81 -12.09
C GLU A 38 -24.01 -7.44 -11.42
N ILE A 39 -23.01 -7.84 -12.22
CA ILE A 39 -21.77 -8.42 -11.70
C ILE A 39 -20.94 -7.40 -10.91
N GLY A 40 -21.01 -6.13 -11.29
CA GLY A 40 -20.35 -5.04 -10.59
C GLY A 40 -20.94 -4.78 -9.21
N LYS A 41 -22.28 -4.79 -9.10
CA LYS A 41 -23.00 -4.73 -7.82
C LYS A 41 -22.66 -5.94 -6.94
N GLU A 42 -22.60 -7.15 -7.51
CA GLU A 42 -22.16 -8.35 -6.79
C GLU A 42 -20.75 -8.19 -6.19
N LEU A 43 -19.80 -7.64 -6.96
CA LEU A 43 -18.44 -7.37 -6.47
C LEU A 43 -18.42 -6.34 -5.32
N VAL A 44 -19.26 -5.31 -5.39
CA VAL A 44 -19.40 -4.31 -4.32
C VAL A 44 -19.99 -4.92 -3.05
N GLU A 45 -20.98 -5.80 -3.17
CA GLU A 45 -21.53 -6.53 -2.02
C GLU A 45 -20.46 -7.39 -1.33
N LYS A 46 -19.61 -8.08 -2.11
CA LYS A 46 -18.48 -8.85 -1.57
C LYS A 46 -17.46 -7.99 -0.82
N CYS A 47 -17.35 -6.70 -1.18
CA CYS A 47 -16.54 -5.72 -0.46
C CYS A 47 -17.19 -5.17 0.82
N GLN A 48 -18.43 -5.57 1.13
CA GLN A 48 -19.19 -5.19 2.32
C GLN A 48 -19.30 -3.67 2.55
N GLY A 49 -19.29 -2.88 1.48
CA GLY A 49 -19.45 -1.42 1.56
C GLY A 49 -18.24 -0.66 2.11
N LEU A 50 -17.06 -1.29 2.31
CA LEU A 50 -15.86 -0.57 2.71
C LEU A 50 -15.23 0.16 1.50
N PRO A 51 -15.03 1.49 1.57
CA PRO A 51 -14.50 2.25 0.44
C PRO A 51 -13.13 1.74 -0.05
N LEU A 52 -12.23 1.36 0.86
CA LEU A 52 -10.89 0.89 0.50
C LEU A 52 -10.93 -0.40 -0.33
N THR A 53 -11.70 -1.40 0.09
CA THR A 53 -11.81 -2.67 -0.64
C THR A 53 -12.45 -2.47 -2.01
N ILE A 54 -13.47 -1.61 -2.10
CA ILE A 54 -14.09 -1.27 -3.39
C ILE A 54 -13.06 -0.61 -4.32
N LEU A 55 -12.29 0.35 -3.81
CA LEU A 55 -11.25 1.01 -4.60
C LEU A 55 -10.14 0.04 -5.03
N VAL A 56 -9.72 -0.87 -4.16
CA VAL A 56 -8.68 -1.86 -4.49
C VAL A 56 -9.18 -2.86 -5.54
N ILE A 57 -10.44 -3.29 -5.47
CA ILE A 57 -11.07 -4.11 -6.51
C ILE A 57 -11.22 -3.31 -7.81
N ALA A 58 -11.68 -2.06 -7.76
CA ALA A 58 -11.74 -1.20 -8.94
C ALA A 58 -10.36 -1.01 -9.59
N GLY A 59 -9.33 -0.84 -8.78
CA GLY A 59 -7.94 -0.74 -9.22
C GLY A 59 -7.47 -2.00 -9.92
N TYR A 60 -7.84 -3.18 -9.42
CA TYR A 60 -7.58 -4.45 -10.10
C TYR A 60 -8.39 -4.60 -11.39
N LEU A 61 -9.70 -4.29 -11.37
CA LEU A 61 -10.58 -4.34 -12.53
C LEU A 61 -10.13 -3.41 -13.67
N SER A 62 -9.48 -2.28 -13.34
CA SER A 62 -8.89 -1.38 -14.34
C SER A 62 -7.77 -2.03 -15.17
N LYS A 63 -7.24 -3.18 -14.72
CA LYS A 63 -6.12 -3.91 -15.33
C LYS A 63 -6.54 -5.23 -15.97
N VAL A 64 -7.81 -5.62 -15.85
CA VAL A 64 -8.38 -6.80 -16.52
C VAL A 64 -9.28 -6.37 -17.67
N ALA A 65 -9.60 -7.30 -18.57
CA ALA A 65 -10.52 -7.00 -19.66
C ALA A 65 -11.90 -6.62 -19.10
N ARG A 66 -12.50 -5.56 -19.67
CA ARG A 66 -13.83 -5.07 -19.28
C ARG A 66 -14.93 -5.92 -19.94
N THR A 67 -14.90 -7.22 -19.73
CA THR A 67 -15.88 -8.17 -20.24
C THR A 67 -16.60 -8.86 -19.09
N LEU A 68 -17.83 -9.28 -19.32
CA LEU A 68 -18.64 -9.99 -18.32
C LEU A 68 -17.91 -11.24 -17.79
N GLU A 69 -17.24 -11.99 -18.66
CA GLU A 69 -16.53 -13.21 -18.28
C GLU A 69 -15.36 -12.91 -17.34
N SER A 70 -14.54 -11.90 -17.66
CA SER A 70 -13.42 -11.50 -16.79
C SER A 70 -13.91 -11.03 -15.41
N TRP A 71 -15.03 -10.32 -15.34
CA TRP A 71 -15.60 -9.88 -14.05
C TRP A 71 -16.19 -11.04 -13.26
N LYS A 72 -16.84 -12.01 -13.92
CA LYS A 72 -17.30 -13.26 -13.30
C LYS A 72 -16.14 -14.07 -12.72
N ASP A 73 -15.01 -14.14 -13.42
CA ASP A 73 -13.81 -14.80 -12.92
C ASP A 73 -13.27 -14.13 -11.65
N VAL A 74 -13.24 -12.81 -11.63
CA VAL A 74 -12.85 -12.04 -10.43
C VAL A 74 -13.83 -12.30 -9.28
N ALA A 75 -15.15 -12.24 -9.52
CA ALA A 75 -16.17 -12.48 -8.51
C ALA A 75 -16.11 -13.90 -7.93
N ARG A 76 -15.86 -14.90 -8.79
CA ARG A 76 -15.69 -16.30 -8.39
C ARG A 76 -14.46 -16.47 -7.51
N THR A 77 -13.31 -15.92 -7.95
CA THR A 77 -12.06 -15.98 -7.20
C THR A 77 -12.21 -15.31 -5.83
N LEU A 78 -12.84 -14.13 -5.80
CA LEU A 78 -13.10 -13.40 -4.57
C LEU A 78 -14.00 -14.20 -3.60
N SER A 79 -15.01 -14.90 -4.12
CA SER A 79 -15.89 -15.75 -3.31
C SER A 79 -15.11 -16.90 -2.63
N VAL A 80 -14.18 -17.53 -3.34
CA VAL A 80 -13.32 -18.58 -2.79
C VAL A 80 -12.41 -18.03 -1.68
N ILE A 81 -11.83 -16.85 -1.88
CA ILE A 81 -10.97 -16.20 -0.88
C ILE A 81 -11.77 -15.81 0.37
N ILE A 82 -12.92 -15.16 0.20
CA ILE A 82 -13.77 -14.74 1.33
C ILE A 82 -14.27 -15.95 2.15
N ALA A 83 -14.52 -17.09 1.51
CA ALA A 83 -14.95 -18.30 2.19
C ALA A 83 -13.83 -18.98 3.00
N SER A 84 -12.56 -18.78 2.63
CA SER A 84 -11.41 -19.47 3.23
C SER A 84 -10.57 -18.59 4.16
N HIS A 85 -10.59 -17.26 3.99
CA HIS A 85 -9.78 -16.34 4.77
C HIS A 85 -10.49 -15.94 6.08
N PRO A 86 -9.84 -16.04 7.25
CA PRO A 86 -10.42 -15.61 8.53
C PRO A 86 -10.81 -14.13 8.58
N ASP A 87 -10.02 -13.27 7.92
CA ASP A 87 -10.33 -11.86 7.75
C ASP A 87 -10.73 -11.61 6.29
N LYS A 88 -12.03 -11.35 6.10
CA LYS A 88 -12.62 -11.14 4.77
C LYS A 88 -12.02 -9.91 4.07
N TYR A 89 -11.69 -8.86 4.82
CA TYR A 89 -11.16 -7.62 4.25
C TYR A 89 -9.74 -7.81 3.78
N LEU A 90 -8.90 -8.44 4.60
CA LEU A 90 -7.54 -8.81 4.19
C LEU A 90 -7.56 -9.75 2.99
N GLY A 91 -8.52 -10.67 2.91
CA GLY A 91 -8.70 -11.52 1.73
C GLY A 91 -9.02 -10.73 0.46
N VAL A 92 -9.94 -9.76 0.54
CA VAL A 92 -10.26 -8.89 -0.61
C VAL A 92 -9.03 -8.08 -1.05
N LEU A 93 -8.29 -7.50 -0.10
CA LEU A 93 -7.07 -6.74 -0.39
C LEU A 93 -5.94 -7.63 -0.95
N GLY A 94 -5.79 -8.82 -0.40
CA GLY A 94 -4.80 -9.83 -0.81
C GLY A 94 -4.97 -10.28 -2.25
N LEU A 95 -6.20 -10.33 -2.78
CA LEU A 95 -6.46 -10.61 -4.20
C LEU A 95 -5.65 -9.67 -5.11
N SER A 96 -5.69 -8.36 -4.82
CA SER A 96 -4.97 -7.36 -5.63
C SER A 96 -3.46 -7.49 -5.52
N TYR A 97 -2.92 -7.95 -4.39
CA TYR A 97 -1.51 -8.27 -4.25
C TYR A 97 -1.11 -9.52 -5.04
N HIS A 98 -1.90 -10.60 -4.97
CA HIS A 98 -1.61 -11.84 -5.67
C HIS A 98 -1.57 -11.67 -7.19
N HIS A 99 -2.47 -10.84 -7.73
CA HIS A 99 -2.53 -10.49 -9.15
C HIS A 99 -1.61 -9.33 -9.58
N LEU A 100 -0.81 -8.79 -8.66
CA LEU A 100 0.17 -7.78 -8.98
C LEU A 100 1.31 -8.39 -9.82
N PRO A 101 1.79 -7.72 -10.89
CA PRO A 101 2.99 -8.14 -11.60
C PRO A 101 4.18 -8.37 -10.66
N ASN A 102 4.94 -9.45 -10.86
CA ASN A 102 6.05 -9.84 -9.96
C ASN A 102 7.07 -8.71 -9.73
N ARG A 103 7.32 -7.86 -10.74
CA ARG A 103 8.22 -6.70 -10.64
C ARG A 103 7.76 -5.62 -9.64
N LEU A 104 6.44 -5.51 -9.42
CA LEU A 104 5.86 -4.52 -8.51
C LEU A 104 5.74 -5.03 -7.08
N LYS A 105 5.71 -6.35 -6.86
CA LYS A 105 5.55 -6.95 -5.52
C LYS A 105 6.62 -6.47 -4.52
N PRO A 106 7.93 -6.48 -4.84
CA PRO A 106 8.95 -5.96 -3.93
C PRO A 106 8.75 -4.47 -3.58
N CYS A 107 8.34 -3.67 -4.57
CA CYS A 107 8.08 -2.24 -4.39
C CYS A 107 6.89 -2.02 -3.46
N PHE A 108 5.79 -2.75 -3.66
CA PHE A 108 4.63 -2.73 -2.77
C PHE A 108 4.99 -3.15 -1.35
N LEU A 109 5.63 -4.32 -1.17
CA LEU A 109 5.98 -4.83 0.16
C LEU A 109 6.91 -3.88 0.93
N SER A 110 7.86 -3.23 0.23
CA SER A 110 8.76 -2.26 0.86
C SER A 110 8.07 -1.03 1.43
N MET A 111 6.84 -0.74 1.00
CA MET A 111 6.05 0.33 1.62
C MET A 111 5.62 -0.03 3.04
N GLY A 112 5.53 -1.33 3.36
CA GLY A 112 5.20 -1.81 4.70
C GLY A 112 6.24 -1.47 5.77
N ASP A 113 7.47 -1.11 5.36
CA ASP A 113 8.54 -0.66 6.26
C ASP A 113 8.29 0.72 6.85
N PHE A 114 7.47 1.56 6.20
CA PHE A 114 7.15 2.87 6.72
C PHE A 114 6.10 2.77 7.83
N PRO A 115 6.13 3.67 8.83
CA PRO A 115 5.09 3.73 9.86
C PRO A 115 3.70 3.98 9.27
N GLU A 116 2.68 3.70 10.09
CA GLU A 116 1.29 4.07 9.83
C GLU A 116 1.17 5.57 9.47
N ASP A 117 0.31 5.90 8.50
CA ASP A 117 0.08 7.26 7.99
C ASP A 117 1.32 8.05 7.48
N PHE A 118 2.48 7.42 7.35
CA PHE A 118 3.70 8.11 6.96
C PHE A 118 3.67 8.55 5.49
N GLN A 119 3.90 9.85 5.25
CA GLN A 119 4.05 10.40 3.90
C GLN A 119 5.50 10.26 3.42
N VAL A 120 5.72 9.38 2.46
CA VAL A 120 7.03 9.13 1.86
C VAL A 120 7.27 10.11 0.71
N ASP A 121 8.42 10.79 0.71
CA ASP A 121 8.90 11.55 -0.44
C ASP A 121 9.17 10.61 -1.62
N THR A 122 8.58 10.91 -2.78
CA THR A 122 8.66 10.03 -3.96
C THR A 122 10.09 9.84 -4.45
N ARG A 123 10.92 10.91 -4.45
CA ARG A 123 12.31 10.81 -4.92
C ARG A 123 13.13 9.91 -4.00
N ARG A 124 12.87 9.99 -2.70
CA ARG A 124 13.50 9.11 -1.71
C ARG A 124 13.05 7.66 -1.89
N LEU A 125 11.76 7.42 -2.14
CA LEU A 125 11.23 6.09 -2.39
C LEU A 125 11.86 5.43 -3.63
N ILE A 126 11.93 6.18 -4.74
CA ILE A 126 12.54 5.72 -5.99
C ILE A 126 14.00 5.32 -5.77
N LYS A 127 14.79 6.16 -5.09
CA LYS A 127 16.19 5.84 -4.78
C LYS A 127 16.33 4.58 -3.93
N LEU A 128 15.41 4.35 -2.99
CA LEU A 128 15.38 3.15 -2.17
C LEU A 128 15.11 1.91 -3.03
N TRP A 129 14.11 1.94 -3.91
CA TRP A 129 13.80 0.81 -4.80
C TRP A 129 14.94 0.47 -5.76
N ILE A 130 15.65 1.48 -6.26
CA ILE A 130 16.83 1.28 -7.12
C ILE A 130 18.00 0.70 -6.31
N ALA A 131 18.30 1.26 -5.14
CA ALA A 131 19.39 0.79 -4.29
C ALA A 131 19.20 -0.66 -3.81
N GLU A 132 17.95 -1.05 -3.60
CA GLU A 132 17.54 -2.41 -3.22
C GLU A 132 17.51 -3.37 -4.41
N GLY A 133 17.75 -2.86 -5.62
CA GLY A 133 17.77 -3.64 -6.84
C GLY A 133 16.41 -4.22 -7.19
N PHE A 134 15.31 -3.56 -6.83
CA PHE A 134 13.97 -3.91 -7.32
C PHE A 134 13.79 -3.51 -8.78
N ILE A 135 14.55 -2.50 -9.19
CA ILE A 135 14.53 -1.92 -10.53
C ILE A 135 15.93 -2.09 -11.09
N ARG A 136 16.10 -3.12 -11.92
CA ARG A 136 17.43 -3.56 -12.40
C ARG A 136 17.69 -3.22 -13.85
N THR A 137 16.64 -3.04 -14.64
CA THR A 137 16.73 -2.92 -16.09
C THR A 137 16.09 -1.62 -16.55
N SER A 138 16.83 -0.89 -17.37
CA SER A 138 16.25 0.10 -18.25
C SER A 138 15.39 -0.64 -19.27
N GLU A 139 14.11 -0.29 -19.34
CA GLU A 139 13.18 -0.79 -20.36
C GLU A 139 12.91 0.35 -21.36
N ASN A 140 12.91 0.04 -22.65
CA ASN A 140 12.51 0.98 -23.70
C ASN A 140 13.27 2.32 -23.70
N GLY A 141 14.54 2.33 -23.29
CA GLY A 141 15.39 3.53 -23.24
C GLY A 141 15.13 4.45 -22.05
N LYS A 142 14.27 4.05 -21.09
CA LYS A 142 13.99 4.80 -19.85
C LYS A 142 15.11 4.64 -18.83
N SER A 143 15.41 5.69 -18.08
CA SER A 143 16.24 5.64 -16.87
C SER A 143 15.60 4.75 -15.79
N LEU A 144 16.39 4.30 -14.81
CA LEU A 144 15.87 3.50 -13.71
C LEU A 144 14.84 4.29 -12.88
N GLU A 145 15.03 5.60 -12.76
CA GLU A 145 14.13 6.52 -12.10
C GLU A 145 12.78 6.63 -12.82
N GLU A 146 12.78 6.68 -14.15
CA GLU A 146 11.54 6.69 -14.94
C GLU A 146 10.79 5.36 -14.82
N VAL A 147 11.50 4.22 -14.87
CA VAL A 147 10.89 2.90 -14.62
C VAL A 147 10.32 2.81 -13.20
N ALA A 148 11.01 3.37 -12.21
CA ALA A 148 10.53 3.44 -10.82
C ALA A 148 9.26 4.27 -10.69
N MET A 149 9.21 5.39 -11.40
CA MET A 149 8.03 6.25 -11.43
C MET A 149 6.85 5.54 -12.07
N ASP A 150 7.05 4.83 -13.19
CA ASP A 150 6.00 4.01 -13.81
C ASP A 150 5.47 2.94 -12.83
N TYR A 151 6.35 2.33 -12.02
CA TYR A 151 5.96 1.33 -11.03
C TYR A 151 5.11 1.94 -9.92
N LEU A 152 5.50 3.13 -9.43
CA LEU A 152 4.73 3.87 -8.44
C LEU A 152 3.36 4.27 -8.99
N GLU A 153 3.31 4.77 -10.22
CA GLU A 153 2.07 5.13 -10.89
C GLU A 153 1.15 3.91 -11.11
N ASP A 154 1.70 2.74 -11.46
CA ASP A 154 0.89 1.53 -11.59
C ASP A 154 0.31 1.11 -10.22
N LEU A 155 1.11 1.14 -9.15
CA LEU A 155 0.64 0.88 -7.79
C LEU A 155 -0.46 1.86 -7.33
N ILE A 156 -0.34 3.15 -7.68
CA ILE A 156 -1.35 4.16 -7.40
C ILE A 156 -2.61 3.93 -8.22
N SER A 157 -2.48 3.59 -9.50
CA SER A 157 -3.63 3.30 -10.37
C SER A 157 -4.43 2.09 -9.89
N ARG A 158 -3.76 1.14 -9.22
CA ARG A 158 -4.38 -0.03 -8.56
C ARG A 158 -4.93 0.26 -7.16
N ASN A 159 -4.84 1.51 -6.69
CA ASN A 159 -5.23 1.96 -5.36
C ASN A 159 -4.51 1.23 -4.21
N LEU A 160 -3.30 0.74 -4.46
CA LEU A 160 -2.44 0.11 -3.44
C LEU A 160 -1.53 1.12 -2.73
N ILE A 161 -1.31 2.27 -3.36
CA ILE A 161 -0.58 3.43 -2.81
C ILE A 161 -1.40 4.68 -3.10
N GLN A 162 -1.40 5.63 -2.17
CA GLN A 162 -2.13 6.90 -2.30
C GLN A 162 -1.17 8.04 -2.62
N ALA A 163 -1.43 8.78 -3.69
CA ALA A 163 -0.76 10.05 -3.94
C ALA A 163 -1.27 11.10 -2.95
N ARG A 164 -0.41 11.62 -2.06
CA ARG A 164 -0.77 12.59 -1.03
C ARG A 164 -0.50 14.02 -1.46
N LYS A 165 0.58 14.25 -2.22
CA LYS A 165 0.97 15.58 -2.71
C LYS A 165 1.42 15.48 -4.15
N ARG A 166 0.97 16.41 -4.98
CA ARG A 166 1.46 16.64 -6.34
C ARG A 166 2.00 18.06 -6.45
N ILE A 167 3.03 18.27 -7.25
CA ILE A 167 3.49 19.62 -7.60
C ILE A 167 2.73 20.14 -8.83
N PHE A 168 2.97 21.40 -9.21
CA PHE A 168 2.23 22.09 -10.27
C PHE A 168 2.25 21.37 -11.63
N ASN A 169 3.32 20.63 -11.95
CA ASN A 169 3.41 19.87 -13.20
C ASN A 169 2.65 18.51 -13.17
N GLY A 170 1.96 18.18 -12.06
CA GLY A 170 1.23 16.92 -11.89
C GLY A 170 2.04 15.76 -11.29
N GLU A 171 3.36 15.89 -11.16
CA GLU A 171 4.27 14.90 -10.59
C GLU A 171 3.97 14.65 -9.11
N ILE A 172 4.01 13.38 -8.70
CA ILE A 172 3.72 12.95 -7.33
C ILE A 172 4.93 13.28 -6.45
N LYS A 173 4.76 14.24 -5.54
CA LYS A 173 5.80 14.65 -4.58
C LYS A 173 5.88 13.71 -3.37
N ALA A 174 4.71 13.28 -2.88
CA ALA A 174 4.63 12.39 -1.73
C ALA A 174 3.50 11.40 -1.89
N CYS A 175 3.73 10.18 -1.39
CA CYS A 175 2.77 9.09 -1.37
C CYS A 175 2.67 8.48 0.03
N ALA A 176 1.62 7.72 0.28
CA ALA A 176 1.41 6.99 1.53
C ALA A 176 0.68 5.67 1.26
N MET A 177 0.76 4.76 2.22
CA MET A 177 0.03 3.50 2.21
C MET A 177 -1.07 3.55 3.27
N HIS A 178 -2.23 2.95 2.98
CA HIS A 178 -3.29 2.79 3.97
C HIS A 178 -2.94 1.68 4.95
N ASP A 179 -3.33 1.81 6.21
CA ASP A 179 -2.90 0.93 7.31
C ASP A 179 -3.30 -0.54 7.10
N LEU A 180 -4.48 -0.82 6.55
CA LEU A 180 -4.89 -2.17 6.15
C LEU A 180 -4.03 -2.75 5.02
N LEU A 181 -3.58 -1.93 4.06
CA LEU A 181 -2.66 -2.36 3.00
C LEU A 181 -1.25 -2.57 3.57
N ARG A 182 -0.86 -1.78 4.56
CA ARG A 182 0.38 -1.98 5.32
C ARG A 182 0.35 -3.29 6.10
N GLU A 183 -0.76 -3.59 6.79
CA GLU A 183 -0.94 -4.87 7.48
C GLU A 183 -0.85 -6.05 6.50
N LEU A 184 -1.47 -5.92 5.32
CA LEU A 184 -1.31 -6.89 4.24
C LEU A 184 0.17 -7.05 3.83
N CYS A 185 0.93 -5.96 3.66
CA CYS A 185 2.36 -6.06 3.36
C CYS A 185 3.13 -6.83 4.42
N LEU A 186 2.82 -6.65 5.70
CA LEU A 186 3.51 -7.34 6.79
C LEU A 186 3.24 -8.85 6.76
N ILE A 187 1.97 -9.23 6.58
CA ILE A 187 1.55 -10.64 6.46
C ILE A 187 2.24 -11.30 5.27
N GLU A 188 2.16 -10.67 4.09
CA GLU A 188 2.75 -11.20 2.87
C GLU A 188 4.27 -11.26 2.94
N SER A 189 4.91 -10.30 3.62
CA SER A 189 6.36 -10.28 3.78
C SER A 189 6.86 -11.39 4.69
N GLU A 190 6.11 -11.74 5.74
CA GLU A 190 6.42 -12.87 6.61
C GLU A 190 6.25 -14.19 5.85
N MET A 191 5.15 -14.35 5.11
CA MET A 191 4.88 -15.55 4.31
C MET A 191 5.93 -15.78 3.21
N THR A 192 6.38 -14.70 2.55
CA THR A 192 7.38 -14.77 1.46
C THR A 192 8.82 -14.68 1.95
N LYS A 193 9.06 -14.52 3.26
CA LYS A 193 10.37 -14.24 3.88
C LYS A 193 11.08 -13.01 3.28
N PHE A 194 10.29 -12.08 2.74
CA PHE A 194 10.77 -10.84 2.16
C PHE A 194 11.33 -9.91 3.25
N MET A 195 10.70 -9.86 4.43
CA MET A 195 11.13 -9.07 5.58
C MET A 195 10.89 -9.85 6.89
N HIS A 196 11.73 -9.61 7.90
CA HIS A 196 11.50 -10.06 9.27
C HIS A 196 10.67 -8.99 9.97
N VAL A 197 9.46 -9.36 10.36
CA VAL A 197 8.54 -8.50 11.11
C VAL A 197 8.65 -8.86 12.58
N GLN A 198 9.32 -8.05 13.39
CA GLN A 198 9.33 -8.22 14.84
C GLN A 198 8.23 -7.36 15.46
N ARG A 199 7.06 -7.96 15.74
CA ARG A 199 6.02 -7.34 16.57
C ARG A 199 6.51 -7.32 18.02
N THR A 200 6.89 -6.16 18.53
CA THR A 200 7.38 -6.03 19.91
C THR A 200 6.21 -6.09 20.91
N HIS A 201 5.93 -7.27 21.44
CA HIS A 201 5.51 -7.37 22.84
C HIS A 201 6.76 -7.58 23.70
N PRO A 202 6.85 -6.97 24.91
CA PRO A 202 8.01 -7.17 25.76
C PRO A 202 7.97 -8.62 26.24
N THR A 203 8.81 -9.50 25.69
CA THR A 203 9.87 -10.24 26.39
C THR A 203 10.51 -11.30 25.45
N ILE A 204 11.84 -11.41 25.52
CA ILE A 204 12.76 -12.52 25.17
C ILE A 204 13.25 -12.64 23.70
N PRO A 205 14.59 -12.69 23.48
CA PRO A 205 15.20 -12.82 22.16
C PRO A 205 15.35 -14.28 21.71
N THR A 206 15.30 -14.52 20.40
CA THR A 206 16.28 -15.29 19.58
C THR A 206 15.63 -15.90 18.33
N GLN A 207 16.28 -15.76 17.16
CA GLN A 207 16.94 -16.85 16.40
C GLN A 207 17.38 -16.27 15.03
N LYS A 208 18.62 -16.53 14.60
CA LYS A 208 19.11 -16.09 13.28
C LYS A 208 18.34 -16.85 12.19
N GLN A 209 17.42 -16.17 11.51
CA GLN A 209 16.73 -16.69 10.33
C GLN A 209 17.33 -16.08 9.06
N ASN A 210 17.36 -16.87 7.98
CA ASN A 210 17.73 -16.40 6.65
C ASN A 210 16.57 -15.55 6.11
N VAL A 211 16.61 -14.24 6.37
CA VAL A 211 15.59 -13.29 5.93
C VAL A 211 16.22 -12.25 5.00
N CYS A 212 15.50 -11.85 3.97
CA CYS A 212 16.01 -10.90 2.98
C CYS A 212 16.18 -9.48 3.54
N ARG A 213 15.39 -9.10 4.55
CA ARG A 213 15.40 -7.77 5.18
C ARG A 213 14.97 -7.85 6.65
N PHE A 214 15.44 -6.92 7.48
CA PHE A 214 15.08 -6.76 8.88
C PHE A 214 14.43 -5.39 9.08
N SER A 215 13.21 -5.36 9.63
CA SER A 215 12.49 -4.13 9.94
C SER A 215 12.19 -4.10 11.44
N PHE A 216 12.56 -3.00 12.12
CA PHE A 216 12.28 -2.81 13.56
C PHE A 216 11.04 -1.94 13.70
N GLN A 217 9.94 -2.53 14.18
CA GLN A 217 8.77 -1.77 14.58
C GLN A 217 8.96 -1.26 16.01
N THR A 218 9.27 0.02 16.14
CA THR A 218 9.16 0.73 17.42
C THR A 218 7.82 1.46 17.44
N ASN A 219 6.88 0.95 18.23
CA ASN A 219 5.85 1.81 18.78
C ASN A 219 6.59 2.80 19.67
N PHE A 220 6.41 4.11 19.44
CA PHE A 220 7.10 5.26 20.04
C PHE A 220 8.24 5.88 19.22
N CYS A 221 7.98 7.11 18.78
CA CYS A 221 8.97 8.09 18.38
C CYS A 221 9.92 8.39 19.55
N LEU A 222 11.07 7.72 19.62
CA LEU A 222 12.27 8.28 20.23
C LEU A 222 13.47 7.90 19.35
N ALA A 223 13.95 8.89 18.61
CA ALA A 223 14.96 8.73 17.57
C ALA A 223 16.39 8.41 18.08
N ASP A 224 16.61 8.33 19.40
CA ASP A 224 17.97 8.43 19.94
C ASP A 224 18.66 7.12 20.37
N ASP A 225 17.96 5.97 20.48
CA ASP A 225 18.59 4.73 20.96
C ASP A 225 18.72 3.59 19.92
N CYS A 226 18.17 3.72 18.71
CA CYS A 226 18.24 2.67 17.68
C CYS A 226 19.65 2.41 17.11
N CYS A 227 20.59 3.36 17.25
CA CYS A 227 21.92 3.26 16.62
C CYS A 227 22.84 2.18 17.23
N LYS A 228 22.52 1.66 18.43
CA LYS A 228 23.41 0.75 19.17
C LYS A 228 23.16 -0.74 18.91
N ILE A 229 22.05 -1.10 18.26
CA ILE A 229 21.60 -2.51 18.14
C ILE A 229 21.79 -3.06 16.71
N LEU A 230 22.11 -2.22 15.73
CA LEU A 230 22.04 -2.58 14.31
C LEU A 230 23.38 -3.01 13.68
N PRO A 231 23.40 -4.07 12.84
CA PRO A 231 24.57 -4.46 12.05
C PRO A 231 25.03 -3.35 11.08
N PRO A 232 26.30 -3.33 10.64
CA PRO A 232 26.88 -2.26 9.82
C PRO A 232 26.10 -1.94 8.52
N CYS A 233 25.41 -2.92 7.94
CA CYS A 233 24.62 -2.77 6.72
C CYS A 233 23.38 -1.86 6.89
N TYR A 234 22.88 -1.70 8.12
CA TYR A 234 21.66 -0.94 8.44
C TYR A 234 21.91 0.53 8.78
N LYS A 235 23.18 0.93 8.98
CA LYS A 235 23.54 2.34 9.20
C LYS A 235 23.25 3.21 7.98
N ILE A 236 23.25 2.64 6.77
CA ILE A 236 22.89 3.35 5.53
C ILE A 236 21.39 3.66 5.49
N TYR A 237 20.54 2.71 5.89
CA TYR A 237 19.08 2.90 5.99
C TYR A 237 18.70 3.99 7.00
N LEU A 238 19.36 4.01 8.17
CA LEU A 238 19.17 5.06 9.17
C LEU A 238 19.76 6.42 8.76
N HIS A 239 20.90 6.47 8.06
CA HIS A 239 21.43 7.74 7.55
C HIS A 239 20.49 8.37 6.51
N ILE A 240 19.87 7.56 5.64
CA ILE A 240 18.83 8.04 4.71
C ILE A 240 17.57 8.51 5.47
N PHE A 241 17.23 7.88 6.59
CA PHE A 241 16.12 8.29 7.46
C PHE A 241 16.41 9.56 8.30
N SER A 242 17.64 9.77 8.75
CA SER A 242 18.01 10.79 9.75
C SER A 242 18.55 12.09 9.14
N LEU A 243 19.09 12.08 7.91
CA LEU A 243 19.61 13.28 7.23
C LEU A 243 18.52 14.30 6.81
N GLY A 244 17.24 14.06 7.11
CA GLY A 244 16.12 14.96 6.80
C GLY A 244 15.54 15.72 8.00
N SER A 245 15.96 15.42 9.23
CA SER A 245 15.36 16.01 10.45
C SER A 245 15.90 17.40 10.80
N THR A 246 16.89 17.92 10.05
CA THR A 246 17.46 19.25 10.33
C THR A 246 16.97 20.28 9.33
N SER A 247 15.84 20.93 9.63
CA SER A 247 15.69 22.39 9.50
C SER A 247 14.30 22.85 9.93
N SER A 248 14.19 23.36 11.15
CA SER A 248 13.55 24.65 11.48
C SER A 248 13.59 24.86 13.00
N THR A 249 14.73 25.34 13.49
CA THR A 249 14.76 26.09 14.73
C THR A 249 14.17 27.48 14.45
N PRO A 250 13.19 27.97 15.23
CA PRO A 250 12.86 29.39 15.23
C PRO A 250 13.93 30.11 16.07
N TYR A 251 14.66 31.02 15.43
CA TYR A 251 15.47 32.00 16.17
C TYR A 251 14.56 32.89 17.00
N ALA A 252 14.95 33.03 18.27
CA ALA A 252 14.46 34.03 19.19
C ALA A 252 14.84 35.44 18.74
N LEU A 253 13.87 36.36 18.78
CA LEU A 253 13.87 37.65 19.49
C LEU A 253 12.46 38.25 19.41
#